data_AF-A0A838HPZ6-F1
#
_entry.id   AF-A0A838HPZ6-F1
#
_cell.length_a   1.000
_cell.length_b   1.000
_cell.length_c   1.000
_cell.angle_alpha   90.00
_cell.angle_beta   90.00
_cell.angle_gamma   90.00
#
_symmetry.space_group_name_H-M   'P 1'
#
loop_
_entity.id
_entity.type
_entity.pdbx_description
1 polymer ?
#
loop_
_entity_poly.entity_id
_entity_poly.type
_entity_poly.pdbx_seq_one_letter_code
_entity_poly.pdbx_strand_id
1 'polypeptide(L)'
;DPAREGTYSTWVVDRAGAMHAAGTIFPDAGGRAEVVLPVSDAVAFILSVEPPDDRDPAISGQRLLGGTFRGGRAELSALGSVTAGDLPLRVRPGQFTMFTPSDNHLSGYPSNEHAGVWLFNPAPRQSEQNDHWVRLTQLAEGWVYEGWAVRDIGTLGAVWLSYGKFRPDGAGVVNSRDDTGWGPFSGVLDFATAGEEEYPGDDWISNPLGYPVPGNLALPVNLQEKDAGGAARWTHVITIESARDRGEPIGSERPFLLQPYRDAFGDGRPGTAQSITFRGALPGGVATIR
;
A
#
# COMPACT_ATOMS: atom_id res chain seq x y z
N ASP A 1 14.85 -2.45 3.02
CA ASP A 1 16.19 -1.88 2.76
C ASP A 1 16.56 -0.91 3.88
N PRO A 2 17.55 -1.19 4.76
CA PRO A 2 17.91 -0.30 5.86
C PRO A 2 18.27 1.14 5.47
N ALA A 3 18.81 1.35 4.26
CA ALA A 3 19.23 2.66 3.82
C ALA A 3 18.07 3.53 3.31
N ARG A 4 16.91 2.94 3.02
CA ARG A 4 15.74 3.63 2.46
C ARG A 4 14.49 3.49 3.31
N GLU A 5 14.16 2.26 3.70
CA GLU A 5 12.97 1.94 4.48
C GLU A 5 13.21 2.08 5.98
N GLY A 6 14.46 1.93 6.43
CA GLY A 6 14.84 2.05 7.83
C GLY A 6 15.16 0.73 8.53
N THR A 7 15.36 0.80 9.84
CA THR A 7 15.81 -0.32 10.66
C THR A 7 14.76 -0.74 11.67
N TYR A 8 14.75 -2.02 12.04
CA TYR A 8 13.84 -2.50 13.07
C TYR A 8 14.30 -2.05 14.46
N SER A 9 13.45 -1.32 15.16
CA SER A 9 13.66 -0.94 16.56
C SER A 9 12.65 -1.60 17.46
N THR A 10 13.10 -2.01 18.64
CA THR A 10 12.29 -2.72 19.62
C THR A 10 12.07 -1.85 20.84
N TRP A 11 10.86 -1.97 21.38
CA TRP A 11 10.38 -1.17 22.49
C TRP A 11 9.58 -2.05 23.45
N VAL A 12 9.66 -1.74 24.73
CA VAL A 12 8.82 -2.36 25.76
C VAL A 12 8.01 -1.30 26.50
N VAL A 13 6.81 -1.66 26.90
CA VAL A 13 5.95 -0.83 27.76
C VAL A 13 6.00 -1.42 29.16
N ASP A 14 6.27 -0.62 30.18
CA ASP A 14 6.25 -1.05 31.58
C ASP A 14 4.83 -1.01 32.19
N ARG A 15 4.68 -1.46 33.44
CA ARG A 15 3.38 -1.48 34.13
C ARG A 15 2.80 -0.07 34.37
N ALA A 16 3.64 0.95 34.42
CA ALA A 16 3.21 2.35 34.54
C ALA A 16 2.78 2.95 33.18
N GLY A 17 2.98 2.22 32.08
CA GLY A 17 2.65 2.64 30.72
C GLY A 17 3.78 3.41 30.02
N ALA A 18 4.97 3.49 30.62
CA ALA A 18 6.10 4.17 29.98
C ALA A 18 6.77 3.27 28.94
N MET A 19 7.18 3.88 27.82
CA MET A 19 7.88 3.21 26.73
C MET A 19 9.38 3.29 26.91
N HIS A 20 10.07 2.16 26.74
CA HIS A 20 11.53 2.04 26.87
C HIS A 20 12.09 1.40 25.62
N ALA A 21 13.11 2.02 25.03
CA ALA A 21 13.84 1.43 23.90
C ALA A 21 14.59 0.17 24.37
N ALA A 22 14.39 -0.94 23.67
CA ALA A 22 15.11 -2.21 23.88
C ALA A 22 16.18 -2.45 22.81
N GLY A 23 16.33 -1.53 21.85
CA GLY A 23 17.42 -1.47 20.88
C GLY A 23 17.02 -1.86 19.47
N THR A 24 17.94 -1.65 18.54
CA THR A 24 17.80 -2.05 17.13
C THR A 24 18.08 -3.54 16.97
N ILE A 25 17.27 -4.23 16.15
CA ILE A 25 17.47 -5.65 15.85
C ILE A 25 17.78 -5.88 14.38
N PHE A 26 18.55 -6.94 14.14
CA PHE A 26 18.82 -7.49 12.83
C PHE A 26 18.45 -8.98 12.88
N PRO A 27 17.20 -9.32 12.54
CA PRO A 27 16.75 -10.71 12.58
C PRO A 27 17.65 -11.62 11.74
N ASP A 28 17.90 -12.82 12.23
CA ASP A 28 18.59 -13.85 11.46
C ASP A 28 17.74 -14.34 10.27
N ALA A 29 18.27 -15.26 9.48
CA ALA A 29 17.55 -15.84 8.34
C ALA A 29 16.24 -16.56 8.72
N GLY A 30 16.06 -16.91 10.00
CA GLY A 30 14.84 -17.49 10.55
C GLY A 30 13.92 -16.46 11.21
N GLY A 31 14.21 -15.16 11.10
CA GLY A 31 13.42 -14.08 11.68
C GLY A 31 13.57 -13.93 13.19
N ARG A 32 14.64 -14.46 13.79
CA ARG A 32 14.88 -14.39 15.25
C ARG A 32 15.87 -13.29 15.59
N ALA A 33 15.61 -12.61 16.70
CA ALA A 33 16.53 -11.66 17.32
C ALA A 33 16.39 -11.73 18.85
N GLU A 34 17.44 -11.33 19.55
CA GLU A 34 17.44 -11.19 21.02
C GLU A 34 17.75 -9.74 21.40
N VAL A 35 17.08 -9.26 22.44
CA VAL A 35 17.24 -7.90 22.97
C VAL A 35 17.32 -7.95 24.49
N VAL A 36 18.04 -7.01 25.08
CA VAL A 36 18.12 -6.89 26.54
C VAL A 36 16.91 -6.09 27.02
N LEU A 37 16.16 -6.64 27.99
CA LEU A 37 15.06 -5.91 28.59
C LEU A 37 15.58 -4.73 29.42
N PRO A 38 15.17 -3.49 29.10
CA PRO A 38 15.61 -2.32 29.87
C PRO A 38 14.90 -2.21 31.22
N VAL A 39 13.79 -2.92 31.42
CA VAL A 39 12.96 -2.91 32.63
C VAL A 39 12.50 -4.32 33.01
N SER A 40 12.32 -4.58 34.30
CA SER A 40 11.95 -5.91 34.82
C SER A 40 10.44 -6.18 34.84
N ASP A 41 9.60 -5.16 34.66
CA ASP A 41 8.15 -5.24 34.72
C ASP A 41 7.45 -4.90 33.40
N ALA A 42 8.10 -5.23 32.28
CA ALA A 42 7.53 -5.10 30.94
C ALA A 42 6.18 -5.83 30.80
N VAL A 43 5.17 -5.12 30.29
CA VAL A 43 3.82 -5.63 30.03
C VAL A 43 3.49 -5.74 28.54
N ALA A 44 4.21 -5.03 27.67
CA ALA A 44 4.03 -5.15 26.22
C ALA A 44 5.35 -5.01 25.46
N PHE A 45 5.36 -5.52 24.23
CA PHE A 45 6.45 -5.41 23.27
C PHE A 45 5.93 -4.76 21.98
N ILE A 46 6.73 -3.87 21.41
CA ILE A 46 6.44 -3.18 20.14
C ILE A 46 7.69 -3.26 19.26
N LEU A 47 7.48 -3.59 17.99
CA LEU A 47 8.46 -3.51 16.92
C LEU A 47 8.06 -2.35 16.00
N SER A 48 8.93 -1.37 15.84
CA SER A 48 8.79 -0.27 14.88
C SER A 48 9.81 -0.38 13.75
N VAL A 49 9.53 0.31 12.66
CA VAL A 49 10.52 0.66 11.64
C VAL A 49 10.96 2.10 11.91
N GLU A 50 12.25 2.28 12.14
CA GLU A 50 12.87 3.59 12.36
C GLU A 50 13.51 4.08 11.05
N PRO A 51 13.04 5.20 10.48
CA PRO A 51 13.57 5.72 9.22
C PRO A 51 15.07 6.04 9.31
N PRO A 52 15.81 5.92 8.19
CA PRO A 52 17.26 6.08 8.17
C PRO A 52 17.75 7.49 8.54
N ASP A 53 16.88 8.50 8.43
CA ASP A 53 17.14 9.90 8.73
C ASP A 53 16.45 10.39 10.03
N ASP A 54 15.81 9.49 10.78
CA ASP A 54 15.17 9.84 12.05
C ASP A 54 16.21 10.09 13.15
N ARG A 55 16.10 11.27 13.79
CA ARG A 55 16.95 11.68 14.93
C ARG A 55 16.16 11.79 16.22
N ASP A 56 14.85 11.60 16.16
CA ASP A 56 14.01 11.60 17.35
C ASP A 56 14.35 10.35 18.18
N PRO A 57 14.72 10.50 19.47
CA PRO A 57 14.91 9.36 20.34
C PRO A 57 13.60 8.65 20.72
N ALA A 58 12.42 9.19 20.38
CA ALA A 58 11.14 8.54 20.57
C ALA A 58 10.88 7.44 19.52
N ILE A 59 9.91 6.56 19.79
CA ILE A 59 9.50 5.54 18.84
C ILE A 59 8.90 6.17 17.57
N SER A 60 9.28 5.66 16.40
CA SER A 60 8.60 6.00 15.15
C SER A 60 7.11 5.64 15.18
N GLY A 61 6.30 6.47 14.51
CA GLY A 61 4.88 6.17 14.28
C GLY A 61 4.68 4.88 13.46
N GLN A 62 5.68 4.42 12.71
CA GLN A 62 5.65 3.19 11.90
C GLN A 62 5.80 1.93 12.78
N ARG A 63 4.86 1.73 13.70
CA ARG A 63 4.76 0.52 14.52
C ARG A 63 4.30 -0.62 13.63
N LEU A 64 5.14 -1.65 13.49
CA LEU A 64 4.89 -2.77 12.61
C LEU A 64 4.19 -3.92 13.34
N LEU A 65 4.65 -4.28 14.53
CA LEU A 65 4.08 -5.36 15.34
C LEU A 65 3.96 -4.95 16.81
N GLY A 66 2.93 -5.44 17.48
CA GLY A 66 2.72 -5.20 18.91
C GLY A 66 2.04 -6.38 19.59
N GLY A 67 2.31 -6.54 20.89
CA GLY A 67 1.69 -7.59 21.70
C GLY A 67 1.87 -7.38 23.20
N THR A 68 0.94 -7.89 24.00
CA THR A 68 0.98 -7.84 25.47
C THR A 68 1.52 -9.14 26.03
N PHE A 69 2.43 -9.07 27.01
CA PHE A 69 2.97 -10.23 27.70
C PHE A 69 1.93 -10.89 28.62
N ARG A 70 1.80 -12.21 28.51
CA ARG A 70 1.04 -13.09 29.41
C ARG A 70 1.91 -14.29 29.75
N GLY A 71 2.29 -14.43 31.02
CA GLY A 71 3.21 -15.49 31.45
C GLY A 71 4.58 -15.43 30.76
N GLY A 72 5.09 -14.22 30.50
CA GLY A 72 6.38 -14.00 29.82
C GLY A 72 6.34 -14.16 28.30
N ARG A 73 5.18 -14.42 27.69
CA ARG A 73 5.01 -14.58 26.24
C ARG A 73 4.04 -13.54 25.67
N ALA A 74 4.38 -12.91 24.54
CA ALA A 74 3.48 -12.03 23.79
C ALA A 74 3.35 -12.55 22.36
N GLU A 75 2.11 -12.71 21.89
CA GLU A 75 1.81 -12.88 20.46
C GLU A 75 1.85 -11.50 19.81
N LEU A 76 2.66 -11.36 18.76
CA LEU A 76 2.87 -10.09 18.06
C LEU A 76 2.02 -10.06 16.79
N SER A 77 1.28 -8.98 16.62
CA SER A 77 0.38 -8.77 15.47
C SER A 77 0.60 -7.41 14.86
N ALA A 78 0.43 -7.32 13.53
CA ALA A 78 0.33 -6.05 12.84
C ALA A 78 -1.03 -5.36 13.08
N LEU A 79 -2.09 -6.11 13.46
CA LEU A 79 -3.35 -5.49 13.87
C LEU A 79 -3.11 -4.64 15.13
N GLY A 80 -3.66 -3.43 15.15
CA GLY A 80 -3.43 -2.46 16.22
C GLY A 80 -2.12 -1.69 16.15
N SER A 81 -1.13 -2.23 15.43
CA SER A 81 0.13 -1.52 15.14
C SER A 81 0.05 -0.78 13.80
N VAL A 82 -0.50 -1.46 12.79
CA VAL A 82 -0.70 -0.95 11.43
C VAL A 82 -2.12 -0.46 11.22
N THR A 83 -3.12 -1.13 11.81
CA THR A 83 -4.53 -0.72 11.74
C THR A 83 -4.94 0.08 12.97
N ALA A 84 -5.86 1.04 12.80
CA ALA A 84 -6.39 1.80 13.91
C ALA A 84 -7.21 0.89 14.85
N GLY A 85 -6.94 0.93 16.15
CA GLY A 85 -7.78 0.29 17.18
C GLY A 85 -8.05 -1.20 16.99
N ASP A 86 -7.04 -1.99 16.61
CA ASP A 86 -7.13 -3.43 16.33
C ASP A 86 -8.12 -3.82 15.21
N LEU A 87 -8.59 -2.86 14.40
CA LEU A 87 -9.56 -3.14 13.34
C LEU A 87 -8.97 -4.15 12.34
N PRO A 88 -9.73 -5.20 11.97
CA PRO A 88 -9.29 -6.13 10.94
C PRO A 88 -9.29 -5.46 9.57
N LEU A 89 -8.40 -5.91 8.69
CA LEU A 89 -8.48 -5.56 7.27
C LEU A 89 -9.76 -6.14 6.66
N ARG A 90 -10.44 -5.36 5.83
CA ARG A 90 -11.68 -5.78 5.16
C ARG A 90 -11.38 -6.85 4.12
N VAL A 91 -12.09 -7.97 4.15
CA VAL A 91 -11.84 -9.08 3.22
C VAL A 91 -12.13 -8.70 1.76
N ARG A 92 -13.13 -7.85 1.53
CA ARG A 92 -13.52 -7.31 0.23
C ARG A 92 -13.81 -5.81 0.39
N PRO A 93 -12.79 -4.93 0.32
CA PRO A 93 -12.98 -3.50 0.58
C PRO A 93 -13.72 -2.79 -0.55
N GLY A 94 -13.73 -3.33 -1.76
CA GLY A 94 -14.58 -2.85 -2.84
C GLY A 94 -14.10 -3.26 -4.20
N GLN A 95 -14.16 -2.36 -5.18
CA GLN A 95 -13.70 -2.62 -6.54
C GLN A 95 -12.78 -1.54 -7.09
N PHE A 96 -11.97 -1.91 -8.08
CA PHE A 96 -11.27 -0.99 -8.97
C PHE A 96 -11.80 -1.14 -10.40
N THR A 97 -11.65 -0.11 -11.22
CA THR A 97 -12.10 -0.09 -12.60
C THR A 97 -10.96 0.34 -13.52
N MET A 98 -10.80 -0.36 -14.64
CA MET A 98 -9.94 0.12 -15.73
C MET A 98 -10.63 1.27 -16.45
N PHE A 99 -10.04 2.45 -16.36
CA PHE A 99 -10.60 3.71 -16.84
C PHE A 99 -9.48 4.70 -17.17
N THR A 100 -9.64 5.57 -18.17
CA THR A 100 -8.69 6.62 -18.53
C THR A 100 -9.34 7.99 -18.71
N PRO A 101 -9.71 8.70 -17.63
CA PRO A 101 -10.35 10.01 -17.72
C PRO A 101 -9.51 11.06 -18.44
N SER A 102 -8.17 10.99 -18.32
CA SER A 102 -7.27 12.03 -18.80
C SER A 102 -7.32 12.28 -20.31
N ASP A 103 -7.66 11.26 -21.11
CA ASP A 103 -7.73 11.37 -22.57
C ASP A 103 -9.16 11.38 -23.13
N ASN A 104 -10.20 11.24 -22.30
CA ASN A 104 -11.60 11.18 -22.74
C ASN A 104 -12.02 12.43 -23.53
N HIS A 105 -11.48 13.60 -23.18
CA HIS A 105 -11.79 14.85 -23.89
C HIS A 105 -11.23 14.91 -25.31
N LEU A 106 -10.14 14.17 -25.59
CA LEU A 106 -9.49 14.12 -26.91
C LEU A 106 -9.93 12.89 -27.73
N SER A 107 -10.04 11.74 -27.06
CA SER A 107 -10.24 10.43 -27.68
C SER A 107 -11.69 9.95 -27.63
N GLY A 108 -12.56 10.59 -26.85
CA GLY A 108 -13.90 10.11 -26.53
C GLY A 108 -13.89 8.96 -25.51
N TYR A 109 -15.08 8.42 -25.19
CA TYR A 109 -15.23 7.27 -24.29
C TYR A 109 -15.94 6.12 -25.03
N PRO A 110 -15.43 4.87 -24.99
CA PRO A 110 -14.16 4.45 -24.40
C PRO A 110 -12.93 4.81 -25.25
N SER A 111 -11.78 5.01 -24.61
CA SER A 111 -10.49 5.33 -25.25
C SER A 111 -9.41 4.27 -24.94
N ASN A 112 -8.39 4.63 -24.17
CA ASN A 112 -7.26 3.80 -23.76
C ASN A 112 -7.49 3.15 -22.40
N GLU A 113 -8.73 2.78 -22.08
CA GLU A 113 -9.20 2.40 -20.74
C GLU A 113 -8.38 1.29 -20.07
N HIS A 114 -7.71 0.44 -20.85
CA HIS A 114 -6.81 -0.60 -20.36
C HIS A 114 -5.46 -0.05 -19.86
N ALA A 115 -5.24 1.26 -19.95
CA ALA A 115 -4.03 1.95 -19.56
C ALA A 115 -4.16 2.68 -18.22
N GLY A 116 -5.32 2.64 -17.58
CA GLY A 116 -5.54 3.31 -16.30
C GLY A 116 -6.31 2.46 -15.31
N VAL A 117 -6.23 2.84 -14.03
CA VAL A 117 -6.89 2.16 -12.92
C VAL A 117 -7.39 3.17 -11.91
N TRP A 118 -8.64 3.00 -11.48
CA TRP A 118 -9.29 3.92 -10.55
C TRP A 118 -10.10 3.18 -9.49
N LEU A 119 -10.05 3.66 -8.25
CA LEU A 119 -10.70 3.04 -7.08
C LEU A 119 -12.16 3.48 -6.90
N PHE A 120 -12.98 3.19 -7.91
CA PHE A 120 -14.43 3.35 -7.83
C PHE A 120 -15.18 2.29 -8.65
N ASN A 121 -16.49 2.20 -8.42
CA ASN A 121 -17.39 1.36 -9.19
C ASN A 121 -18.39 2.22 -9.99
N PRO A 122 -18.32 2.24 -11.34
CA PRO A 122 -19.26 3.00 -12.18
C PRO A 122 -20.69 2.44 -12.18
N ALA A 123 -20.88 1.18 -11.76
CA ALA A 123 -22.16 0.48 -11.77
C ALA A 123 -22.45 -0.17 -10.40
N PRO A 124 -22.57 0.61 -9.31
CA PRO A 124 -22.66 0.09 -7.94
C PRO A 124 -23.77 -0.93 -7.79
N ARG A 125 -24.95 -0.65 -8.35
CA ARG A 125 -26.15 -1.51 -8.31
C ARG A 125 -26.00 -2.85 -9.04
N GLN A 126 -24.96 -3.01 -9.85
CA GLN A 126 -24.66 -4.25 -10.59
C GLN A 126 -23.62 -5.11 -9.88
N SER A 127 -23.08 -4.65 -8.74
CA SER A 127 -22.10 -5.37 -7.96
C SER A 127 -22.64 -5.81 -6.61
N GLU A 128 -22.06 -6.87 -6.05
CA GLU A 128 -22.42 -7.39 -4.71
C GLU A 128 -22.26 -6.32 -3.61
N GLN A 129 -21.27 -5.44 -3.75
CA GLN A 129 -21.00 -4.38 -2.78
C GLN A 129 -22.12 -3.33 -2.71
N ASN A 130 -22.85 -3.12 -3.82
CA ASN A 130 -23.86 -2.06 -3.95
C ASN A 130 -23.37 -0.68 -3.45
N ASP A 131 -22.10 -0.37 -3.73
CA ASP A 131 -21.45 0.85 -3.31
C ASP A 131 -20.56 1.37 -4.44
N HIS A 132 -20.46 2.68 -4.55
CA HIS A 132 -19.60 3.34 -5.53
C HIS A 132 -18.14 3.37 -5.05
N TRP A 133 -17.94 3.42 -3.74
CA TRP A 133 -16.64 3.67 -3.13
C TRP A 133 -15.93 2.40 -2.71
N VAL A 134 -14.60 2.40 -2.79
CA VAL A 134 -13.79 1.48 -2.00
C VAL A 134 -13.85 1.89 -0.53
N ARG A 135 -14.07 0.91 0.35
CA ARG A 135 -14.01 1.07 1.79
C ARG A 135 -12.85 0.30 2.36
N LEU A 136 -11.80 0.98 2.81
CA LEU A 136 -10.65 0.37 3.47
C LEU A 136 -10.76 0.44 5.00
N THR A 137 -9.93 -0.33 5.68
CA THR A 137 -9.77 -0.24 7.13
C THR A 137 -8.94 0.99 7.44
N GLN A 138 -9.26 1.71 8.51
CA GLN A 138 -8.44 2.84 8.93
C GLN A 138 -7.07 2.36 9.41
N LEU A 139 -6.02 3.07 9.00
CA LEU A 139 -4.65 2.79 9.41
C LEU A 139 -4.29 3.56 10.67
N ALA A 140 -3.38 3.01 11.46
CA ALA A 140 -2.74 3.74 12.55
C ALA A 140 -1.89 4.90 11.98
N GLU A 141 -1.56 5.86 12.84
CA GLU A 141 -0.63 6.94 12.48
C GLU A 141 0.70 6.35 11.97
N GLY A 142 1.35 7.04 11.04
CA GLY A 142 2.60 6.59 10.43
C GLY A 142 2.44 5.66 9.23
N TRP A 143 1.21 5.25 8.90
CA TRP A 143 0.90 4.41 7.74
C TRP A 143 -0.01 5.11 6.71
N VAL A 144 0.03 4.63 5.46
CA VAL A 144 -0.79 5.07 4.32
C VAL A 144 -1.07 3.88 3.41
N TYR A 145 -2.12 3.93 2.60
CA TYR A 145 -2.28 2.97 1.51
C TYR A 145 -1.60 3.50 0.25
N GLU A 146 -1.02 2.61 -0.54
CA GLU A 146 -0.57 2.91 -1.90
C GLU A 146 -1.09 1.87 -2.88
N GLY A 147 -1.43 2.38 -4.04
CA GLY A 147 -1.93 1.61 -5.14
C GLY A 147 -0.88 1.27 -6.17
N TRP A 148 -0.93 0.05 -6.72
CA TRP A 148 0.02 -0.39 -7.74
C TRP A 148 -0.63 -1.19 -8.86
N ALA A 149 -0.16 -0.95 -10.08
CA ALA A 149 -0.22 -1.91 -11.19
C ALA A 149 1.15 -2.60 -11.33
N VAL A 150 1.17 -3.92 -11.17
CA VAL A 150 2.41 -4.71 -11.12
C VAL A 150 2.47 -5.69 -12.27
N ARG A 151 3.44 -5.53 -13.16
CA ARG A 151 3.71 -6.48 -14.24
C ARG A 151 4.66 -7.56 -13.78
N ASP A 152 4.37 -8.82 -14.12
CA ASP A 152 5.17 -10.00 -13.82
C ASP A 152 5.49 -10.16 -12.32
N ILE A 153 4.48 -9.96 -11.47
CA ILE A 153 4.60 -10.01 -10.00
C ILE A 153 5.29 -11.30 -9.52
N GLY A 154 6.18 -11.18 -8.53
CA GLY A 154 6.91 -12.31 -7.95
C GLY A 154 8.15 -12.75 -8.75
N THR A 155 8.43 -12.12 -9.89
CA THR A 155 9.67 -12.32 -10.64
C THR A 155 10.71 -11.24 -10.30
N LEU A 156 11.99 -11.51 -10.57
CA LEU A 156 13.06 -10.51 -10.43
C LEU A 156 12.91 -9.33 -11.42
N GLY A 157 12.12 -9.51 -12.47
CA GLY A 157 11.85 -8.49 -13.49
C GLY A 157 10.53 -7.77 -13.28
N ALA A 158 9.90 -7.90 -12.10
CA ALA A 158 8.62 -7.26 -11.84
C ALA A 158 8.73 -5.73 -11.99
N VAL A 159 7.77 -5.14 -12.71
CA VAL A 159 7.68 -3.68 -12.88
C VAL A 159 6.51 -3.19 -12.05
N TRP A 160 6.78 -2.22 -11.16
CA TRP A 160 5.81 -1.63 -10.26
C TRP A 160 5.49 -0.22 -10.76
N LEU A 161 4.22 0.05 -11.02
CA LEU A 161 3.70 1.38 -11.32
C LEU A 161 2.77 1.79 -10.18
N SER A 162 3.15 2.82 -9.43
CA SER A 162 2.28 3.40 -8.42
C SER A 162 1.16 4.18 -9.12
N TYR A 163 -0.07 4.10 -8.60
CA TYR A 163 -1.16 5.03 -8.93
C TYR A 163 -1.44 6.00 -7.77
N GLY A 164 -0.48 6.14 -6.87
CA GLY A 164 -0.51 7.12 -5.78
C GLY A 164 -0.96 6.57 -4.43
N LYS A 165 -0.71 7.41 -3.42
CA LYS A 165 -0.94 7.14 -1.99
C LYS A 165 -2.21 7.83 -1.51
N PHE A 166 -3.06 7.10 -0.82
CA PHE A 166 -4.38 7.58 -0.39
C PHE A 166 -4.73 7.09 1.03
N ARG A 167 -5.74 7.74 1.62
CA ARG A 167 -6.26 7.37 2.95
C ARG A 167 -7.79 7.30 2.90
N PRO A 168 -8.39 6.32 3.59
CA PRO A 168 -9.82 6.36 3.83
C PRO A 168 -10.18 7.44 4.87
N ASP A 169 -11.41 7.95 4.79
CA ASP A 169 -11.98 8.86 5.77
C ASP A 169 -12.38 8.17 7.11
N GLY A 170 -13.09 8.91 7.97
CA GLY A 170 -13.64 8.45 9.24
C GLY A 170 -14.50 7.18 9.15
N ALA A 171 -15.18 6.98 8.02
CA ALA A 171 -16.08 5.85 7.75
C ALA A 171 -15.42 4.74 6.92
N GLY A 172 -14.11 4.86 6.66
CA GLY A 172 -13.36 3.92 5.83
C GLY A 172 -13.46 4.22 4.33
N VAL A 173 -14.14 5.29 3.91
CA VAL A 173 -14.39 5.57 2.48
C VAL A 173 -13.15 6.18 1.84
N VAL A 174 -12.77 5.67 0.68
CA VAL A 174 -11.73 6.25 -0.16
C VAL A 174 -12.41 7.20 -1.15
N ASN A 175 -12.55 8.47 -0.77
CA ASN A 175 -13.34 9.49 -1.48
C ASN A 175 -12.59 10.80 -1.75
N SER A 176 -11.27 10.73 -1.79
CA SER A 176 -10.41 11.82 -2.18
C SER A 176 -9.40 11.32 -3.19
N ARG A 177 -8.93 12.23 -4.05
CA ARG A 177 -7.75 12.01 -4.90
C ARG A 177 -6.56 11.50 -4.09
N ASP A 178 -5.74 10.65 -4.70
CA ASP A 178 -4.41 10.30 -4.21
C ASP A 178 -3.43 11.50 -4.32
N ASP A 179 -2.16 11.28 -3.97
CA ASP A 179 -1.13 12.33 -4.01
C ASP A 179 -0.47 12.54 -5.38
N THR A 180 -0.84 11.77 -6.40
CA THR A 180 -0.35 11.86 -7.78
C THR A 180 -1.41 12.39 -8.76
N GLY A 181 -2.70 12.32 -8.43
CA GLY A 181 -3.77 12.90 -9.24
C GLY A 181 -4.12 12.07 -10.46
N TRP A 182 -4.01 12.62 -11.67
CA TRP A 182 -4.09 11.81 -12.89
C TRP A 182 -2.81 11.02 -13.15
N GLY A 183 -1.73 11.37 -12.43
CA GLY A 183 -0.42 10.73 -12.49
C GLY A 183 0.46 11.16 -13.68
N PRO A 184 1.78 10.97 -13.52
CA PRO A 184 2.80 11.61 -14.36
C PRO A 184 2.86 11.09 -15.80
N PHE A 185 2.18 9.97 -16.08
CA PHE A 185 2.12 9.34 -17.39
C PHE A 185 0.73 9.46 -18.04
N SER A 186 -0.17 10.29 -17.50
CA SER A 186 -1.51 10.53 -18.06
C SER A 186 -1.52 11.20 -19.43
N GLY A 187 -0.41 11.85 -19.80
CA GLY A 187 -0.36 12.70 -20.99
C GLY A 187 -0.74 14.16 -20.75
N VAL A 188 -1.01 14.52 -19.50
CA VAL A 188 -1.33 15.89 -19.10
C VAL A 188 -0.16 16.50 -18.34
N LEU A 189 0.15 17.76 -18.64
CA LEU A 189 1.30 18.45 -18.02
C LEU A 189 1.05 18.78 -16.54
N ASP A 190 -0.18 19.16 -16.19
CA ASP A 190 -0.61 19.46 -14.83
C ASP A 190 -1.38 18.28 -14.24
N PHE A 191 -0.77 17.09 -14.26
CA PHE A 191 -1.44 15.87 -13.84
C PHE A 191 -1.84 15.86 -12.35
N ALA A 192 -1.14 16.61 -11.51
CA ALA A 192 -1.40 16.63 -10.06
C ALA A 192 -2.68 17.40 -9.71
N THR A 193 -2.93 18.53 -10.39
CA THR A 193 -4.03 19.44 -10.02
C THR A 193 -5.10 19.61 -11.08
N ALA A 194 -4.85 19.22 -12.34
CA ALA A 194 -5.89 19.18 -13.35
C ALA A 194 -6.91 18.05 -13.09
N GLY A 195 -8.02 18.10 -13.82
CA GLY A 195 -9.06 17.08 -13.78
C GLY A 195 -10.12 17.26 -12.68
N GLU A 196 -11.27 16.60 -12.87
CA GLU A 196 -12.40 16.62 -11.94
C GLU A 196 -12.48 15.33 -11.09
N GLU A 197 -11.60 14.35 -11.33
CA GLU A 197 -11.62 13.07 -10.65
C GLU A 197 -11.11 13.21 -9.22
N GLU A 198 -11.98 12.85 -8.27
CA GLU A 198 -11.76 12.93 -6.82
C GLU A 198 -11.60 11.53 -6.18
N TYR A 199 -11.10 10.58 -6.96
CA TYR A 199 -10.86 9.19 -6.56
C TYR A 199 -9.39 8.86 -6.77
N PRO A 200 -8.81 7.92 -6.00
CA PRO A 200 -7.46 7.45 -6.29
C PRO A 200 -7.37 6.70 -7.62
N GLY A 201 -6.33 6.98 -8.39
CA GLY A 201 -6.08 6.31 -9.66
C GLY A 201 -4.98 6.97 -10.48
N ASP A 202 -4.60 6.35 -11.59
CA ASP A 202 -3.61 6.86 -12.53
C ASP A 202 -3.88 6.27 -13.92
N ASP A 203 -3.45 7.00 -14.94
CA ASP A 203 -3.49 6.63 -16.34
C ASP A 203 -2.07 6.64 -16.92
N TRP A 204 -1.61 5.54 -17.51
CA TRP A 204 -0.30 5.42 -18.14
C TRP A 204 -0.42 5.46 -19.68
N ILE A 205 -0.74 6.64 -20.23
CA ILE A 205 -1.06 6.87 -21.64
C ILE A 205 0.12 7.45 -22.43
N SER A 206 0.82 8.45 -21.90
CA SER A 206 1.97 9.09 -22.56
C SER A 206 2.87 9.86 -21.58
N ASN A 207 4.09 10.18 -21.99
CA ASN A 207 5.10 10.77 -21.11
C ASN A 207 5.60 12.14 -21.62
N PRO A 208 4.75 13.19 -21.60
CA PRO A 208 5.09 14.51 -22.13
C PRO A 208 6.17 15.23 -21.30
N LEU A 209 6.36 14.80 -20.05
CA LEU A 209 7.34 15.37 -19.11
C LEU A 209 8.70 14.66 -19.13
N GLY A 210 8.82 13.56 -19.89
CA GLY A 210 10.09 12.87 -20.10
C GLY A 210 10.63 12.14 -18.87
N TYR A 211 9.77 11.70 -17.96
CA TYR A 211 10.18 10.91 -16.79
C TYR A 211 10.74 9.54 -17.20
N PRO A 212 11.63 8.92 -16.40
CA PRO A 212 12.03 7.54 -16.64
C PRO A 212 10.81 6.62 -16.58
N VAL A 213 10.53 5.87 -17.65
CA VAL A 213 9.44 4.89 -17.66
C VAL A 213 9.94 3.59 -17.03
N PRO A 214 9.35 3.13 -15.90
CA PRO A 214 9.76 1.90 -15.25
C PRO A 214 9.74 0.71 -16.23
N GLY A 215 10.81 -0.10 -16.22
CA GLY A 215 10.89 -1.30 -17.06
C GLY A 215 10.89 -1.07 -18.58
N ASN A 216 11.07 0.18 -19.05
CA ASN A 216 10.94 0.55 -20.46
C ASN A 216 9.60 0.12 -21.08
N LEU A 217 8.52 0.25 -20.30
CA LEU A 217 7.18 -0.06 -20.79
C LEU A 217 6.80 0.82 -21.99
N ALA A 218 6.06 0.21 -22.92
CA ALA A 218 5.41 0.97 -23.98
C ALA A 218 4.17 1.68 -23.41
N LEU A 219 3.96 2.93 -23.81
CA LEU A 219 2.77 3.72 -23.50
C LEU A 219 1.91 3.85 -24.77
N PRO A 220 0.57 3.79 -24.68
CA PRO A 220 -0.22 3.47 -23.49
C PRO A 220 0.02 2.03 -23.01
N VAL A 221 0.01 1.81 -21.69
CA VAL A 221 0.12 0.45 -21.15
C VAL A 221 -1.13 -0.38 -21.46
N ASN A 222 -0.98 -1.70 -21.49
CA ASN A 222 -2.12 -2.61 -21.60
C ASN A 222 -2.18 -3.50 -20.35
N LEU A 223 -3.01 -3.13 -19.38
CA LEU A 223 -3.20 -3.87 -18.12
C LEU A 223 -3.87 -5.25 -18.33
N GLN A 224 -4.37 -5.54 -19.53
CA GLN A 224 -4.83 -6.87 -19.93
C GLN A 224 -3.77 -7.70 -20.66
N GLU A 225 -2.53 -7.22 -20.76
CA GLU A 225 -1.43 -7.95 -21.41
C GLU A 225 -1.33 -9.38 -20.87
N LYS A 226 -1.22 -10.33 -21.81
CA LYS A 226 -0.97 -11.74 -21.53
C LYS A 226 0.44 -12.13 -21.95
N ASP A 227 1.00 -13.12 -21.28
CA ASP A 227 2.21 -13.78 -21.74
C ASP A 227 1.92 -14.73 -22.93
N ALA A 228 2.97 -15.38 -23.45
CA ALA A 228 2.85 -16.32 -24.55
C ALA A 228 1.96 -17.56 -24.23
N GLY A 229 1.75 -17.84 -22.94
CA GLY A 229 0.87 -18.91 -22.46
C GLY A 229 -0.58 -18.44 -22.22
N GLY A 230 -0.88 -17.16 -22.43
CA GLY A 230 -2.20 -16.58 -22.18
C GLY A 230 -2.45 -16.18 -20.72
N ALA A 231 -1.45 -16.26 -19.84
CA ALA A 231 -1.59 -15.84 -18.45
C ALA A 231 -1.52 -14.31 -18.32
N ALA A 232 -2.33 -13.73 -17.42
CA ALA A 232 -2.29 -12.30 -17.15
C ALA A 232 -0.94 -11.89 -16.57
N ARG A 233 -0.34 -10.83 -17.12
CA ARG A 233 0.94 -10.31 -16.63
C ARG A 233 0.78 -9.25 -15.55
N TRP A 234 -0.35 -8.56 -15.53
CA TRP A 234 -0.60 -7.46 -14.61
C TRP A 234 -1.44 -7.88 -13.40
N THR A 235 -1.02 -7.40 -12.24
CA THR A 235 -1.68 -7.60 -10.96
C THR A 235 -1.93 -6.24 -10.32
N HIS A 236 -3.15 -5.97 -9.92
CA HIS A 236 -3.51 -4.85 -9.07
C HIS A 236 -3.11 -5.19 -7.63
N VAL A 237 -2.35 -4.30 -6.98
CA VAL A 237 -1.91 -4.47 -5.59
C VAL A 237 -2.22 -3.20 -4.81
N ILE A 238 -2.73 -3.34 -3.59
CA ILE A 238 -2.74 -2.23 -2.62
C ILE A 238 -1.85 -2.64 -1.46
N THR A 239 -0.89 -1.79 -1.15
CA THR A 239 0.07 -1.95 -0.07
C THR A 239 -0.25 -1.03 1.11
N ILE A 240 0.36 -1.32 2.26
CA ILE A 240 0.39 -0.40 3.40
C ILE A 240 1.83 0.07 3.54
N GLU A 241 2.00 1.36 3.31
CA GLU A 241 3.28 2.04 3.17
C GLU A 241 3.52 2.98 4.34
N SER A 242 4.77 3.38 4.49
CA SER A 242 5.11 4.45 5.41
C SER A 242 4.35 5.73 5.05
N ALA A 243 3.90 6.50 6.03
CA ALA A 243 3.30 7.81 5.76
C ALA A 243 4.32 8.88 5.30
N ARG A 244 5.63 8.59 5.44
CA ARG A 244 6.73 9.56 5.25
C ARG A 244 7.30 9.56 3.83
N ASP A 245 7.07 8.53 3.03
CA ASP A 245 7.59 8.36 1.67
C ASP A 245 6.66 8.98 0.60
N ARG A 246 5.99 10.07 0.93
CA ARG A 246 5.18 10.82 -0.04
C ARG A 246 6.05 11.74 -0.88
N GLY A 247 5.74 11.84 -2.17
CA GLY A 247 6.49 12.70 -3.11
C GLY A 247 7.86 12.14 -3.49
N GLU A 248 8.01 10.81 -3.47
CA GLU A 248 9.18 10.14 -4.05
C GLU A 248 9.40 10.58 -5.51
N PRO A 249 10.65 10.62 -6.00
CA PRO A 249 10.90 10.88 -7.40
C PRO A 249 10.15 9.88 -8.29
N ILE A 250 9.47 10.39 -9.31
CA ILE A 250 8.69 9.58 -10.25
C ILE A 250 9.54 8.47 -10.86
N GLY A 251 9.03 7.24 -10.79
CA GLY A 251 9.68 6.02 -11.27
C GLY A 251 10.71 5.44 -10.31
N SER A 252 10.85 5.99 -9.11
CA SER A 252 11.71 5.47 -8.04
C SER A 252 10.95 4.78 -6.90
N GLU A 253 9.62 4.87 -6.93
CA GLU A 253 8.70 4.30 -5.95
C GLU A 253 8.93 2.78 -5.86
N ARG A 254 8.81 2.25 -4.64
CA ARG A 254 8.96 0.81 -4.39
C ARG A 254 7.88 0.35 -3.43
N PRO A 255 7.30 -0.83 -3.64
CA PRO A 255 6.34 -1.36 -2.70
C PRO A 255 7.01 -1.74 -1.39
N PHE A 256 6.39 -1.43 -0.28
CA PHE A 256 6.70 -2.01 1.01
C PHE A 256 6.18 -3.44 1.11
N LEU A 257 6.64 -4.13 2.15
CA LEU A 257 6.39 -5.55 2.35
C LEU A 257 4.91 -5.87 2.61
N LEU A 258 4.14 -4.92 3.15
CA LEU A 258 2.75 -5.13 3.52
C LEU A 258 1.85 -5.01 2.31
N GLN A 259 1.45 -6.15 1.72
CA GLN A 259 0.66 -6.18 0.49
C GLN A 259 -0.67 -6.92 0.71
N PRO A 260 -1.60 -6.34 1.48
CA PRO A 260 -2.81 -7.03 1.91
C PRO A 260 -3.76 -7.38 0.76
N TYR A 261 -3.83 -6.57 -0.29
CA TYR A 261 -4.78 -6.75 -1.39
C TYR A 261 -4.07 -7.02 -2.70
N ARG A 262 -4.50 -8.07 -3.41
CA ARG A 262 -3.92 -8.47 -4.69
C ARG A 262 -4.97 -9.14 -5.57
N ASP A 263 -5.20 -8.61 -6.76
CA ASP A 263 -6.16 -9.18 -7.71
C ASP A 263 -5.67 -8.97 -9.15
N ALA A 264 -6.10 -9.84 -10.06
CA ALA A 264 -5.81 -9.64 -11.48
C ALA A 264 -6.70 -8.54 -12.05
N PHE A 265 -6.23 -7.81 -13.07
CA PHE A 265 -7.03 -6.84 -13.82
C PHE A 265 -8.18 -7.49 -14.62
N GLY A 266 -8.06 -8.80 -14.90
CA GLY A 266 -9.09 -9.57 -15.60
C GLY A 266 -9.21 -9.22 -17.09
N ASP A 267 -10.22 -9.82 -17.74
CA ASP A 267 -10.52 -9.66 -19.18
C ASP A 267 -11.83 -8.90 -19.40
N GLY A 268 -12.23 -8.08 -18.42
CA GLY A 268 -13.46 -7.30 -18.46
C GLY A 268 -13.45 -6.25 -19.57
N ARG A 269 -14.62 -5.83 -20.03
CA ARG A 269 -14.72 -4.65 -20.92
C ARG A 269 -14.38 -3.38 -20.14
N PRO A 270 -14.01 -2.29 -20.82
CA PRO A 270 -13.91 -0.98 -20.18
C PRO A 270 -15.09 -0.65 -19.27
N GLY A 271 -14.83 -0.03 -18.11
CA GLY A 271 -15.85 0.26 -17.11
C GLY A 271 -16.36 -0.96 -16.32
N THR A 272 -15.82 -2.17 -16.54
CA THR A 272 -16.17 -3.34 -15.73
C THR A 272 -15.36 -3.36 -14.44
N ALA A 273 -16.02 -3.09 -13.32
CA ALA A 273 -15.40 -3.10 -12.00
C ALA A 273 -14.90 -4.52 -11.60
N GLN A 274 -13.68 -4.58 -11.08
CA GLN A 274 -13.01 -5.80 -10.59
C GLN A 274 -12.94 -5.77 -9.06
N SER A 275 -13.16 -6.91 -8.42
CA SER A 275 -13.12 -6.99 -6.96
C SER A 275 -11.71 -6.79 -6.41
N ILE A 276 -11.61 -6.03 -5.33
CA ILE A 276 -10.44 -5.98 -4.45
C ILE A 276 -10.66 -7.02 -3.35
N THR A 277 -9.67 -7.87 -3.13
CA THR A 277 -9.75 -8.99 -2.19
C THR A 277 -8.50 -9.00 -1.31
N PHE A 278 -8.71 -9.19 -0.01
CA PHE A 278 -7.63 -9.49 0.92
C PHE A 278 -7.00 -10.85 0.56
N ARG A 279 -5.72 -10.86 0.20
CA ARG A 279 -4.95 -12.07 -0.17
C ARG A 279 -3.68 -12.25 0.67
N GLY A 280 -3.21 -11.20 1.33
CA GLY A 280 -1.97 -11.24 2.11
C GLY A 280 -2.16 -11.84 3.49
N ALA A 281 -1.10 -12.39 4.07
CA ALA A 281 -0.98 -12.50 5.52
C ALA A 281 -0.24 -11.25 6.00
N LEU A 282 -0.75 -10.60 7.06
CA LEU A 282 0.04 -9.60 7.75
C LEU A 282 1.16 -10.29 8.54
N PRO A 283 2.33 -9.64 8.72
CA PRO A 283 3.39 -10.21 9.54
C PRO A 283 2.90 -10.36 10.98
N GLY A 284 3.49 -11.36 11.65
CA GLY A 284 3.26 -11.65 13.05
C GLY A 284 4.48 -12.33 13.63
N GLY A 285 4.45 -12.58 14.94
CA GLY A 285 5.57 -13.21 15.61
C GLY A 285 5.29 -13.46 17.08
N VAL A 286 6.36 -13.76 17.82
CA VAL A 286 6.29 -14.04 19.25
C VAL A 286 7.47 -13.38 19.93
N ALA A 287 7.21 -12.63 21.00
CA ALA A 287 8.23 -12.22 21.95
C ALA A 287 8.16 -13.09 23.21
N THR A 288 9.31 -13.50 23.75
CA THR A 288 9.39 -14.28 25.00
C THR A 288 10.46 -13.70 25.91
N ILE A 289 10.10 -13.46 27.16
CA ILE A 289 11.01 -13.08 28.24
C ILE A 289 11.67 -14.35 28.77
N ARG A 290 13.00 -14.33 28.90
CA ARG A 290 13.80 -15.43 29.43
C ARG A 290 14.59 -14.98 30.64
#